data_AF-A0A2G8KM07-F1
#
_entry.id   AF-A0A2G8KM07-F1
#
_cell.length_a   1.000
_cell.length_b   1.000
_cell.length_c   1.000
_cell.angle_alpha   90.00
_cell.angle_beta   90.00
_cell.angle_gamma   90.00
#
_symmetry.space_group_name_H-M   'P 1'
#
loop_
_entity.id
_entity.type
_entity.pdbx_description
1 polymer ?
#
loop_
_entity_poly.entity_id
_entity_poly.type
_entity_poly.pdbx_seq_one_letter_code
_entity_poly.pdbx_strand_id
1 'polypeptide(L)'
;RGITRRYGHAQHPNEYSYHCKCRIVGLSTDGGESLPTSNLKFDAALVDPVVSAHILMYQGILFFSNPADSLGRLNMTLRWSYDNGNTWAGAKQIWKAASGYSCMTAIPTSLSKTNQQKYIYLIFEKGAIISTASVSIVKISIDGTM
;
A
#
# COMPACT_ATOMS: atom_id res chain seq x y z
N ARG A 1 -10.40 21.16 15.51
CA ARG A 1 -8.94 20.97 15.38
C ARG A 1 -8.69 19.55 14.90
N GLY A 2 -8.72 19.33 13.59
CA GLY A 2 -8.57 18.00 12.99
C GLY A 2 -7.12 17.78 12.58
N ILE A 3 -6.50 16.70 13.08
CA ILE A 3 -5.19 16.27 12.62
C ILE A 3 -5.39 15.64 11.23
N THR A 4 -5.11 16.40 10.18
CA THR A 4 -5.06 15.86 8.83
C THR A 4 -3.76 15.07 8.69
N ARG A 5 -3.80 13.77 8.97
CA ARG A 5 -2.67 12.86 8.68
C ARG A 5 -2.60 12.67 7.17
N ARG A 6 -1.67 13.37 6.50
CA ARG A 6 -1.31 13.05 5.12
C ARG A 6 -0.24 11.97 5.17
N TYR A 7 -0.57 10.78 4.68
CA TYR A 7 0.43 9.79 4.31
C TYR A 7 1.03 10.28 2.99
N GLY A 8 2.16 10.96 3.06
CA GLY A 8 2.88 11.39 1.87
C GLY A 8 3.39 10.18 1.09
N HIS A 9 3.31 10.24 -0.24
CA HIS A 9 4.10 9.38 -1.11
C HIS A 9 5.58 9.71 -0.89
N ALA A 10 6.25 8.94 -0.03
CA ALA A 10 7.71 8.97 0.05
C ALA A 10 8.26 8.22 -1.18
N GLN A 11 8.50 8.96 -2.26
CA GLN A 11 9.30 8.49 -3.37
C GLN A 11 10.76 8.33 -2.89
N HIS A 12 11.22 7.07 -2.91
CA HIS A 12 12.60 6.64 -3.20
C HIS A 12 13.78 7.01 -2.27
N PRO A 13 13.82 6.57 -0.99
CA PRO A 13 15.10 6.35 -0.30
C PRO A 13 15.63 4.91 -0.44
N ASN A 14 14.82 3.96 -0.94
CA ASN A 14 15.19 2.54 -1.01
C ASN A 14 16.05 2.18 -2.26
N GLU A 15 16.44 3.15 -3.10
CA GLU A 15 17.14 2.88 -4.36
C GLU A 15 18.50 2.17 -4.16
N TYR A 16 19.09 2.32 -2.98
CA TYR A 16 20.41 1.77 -2.66
C TYR A 16 20.40 0.53 -1.74
N SER A 17 19.22 -0.04 -1.42
CA SER A 17 19.11 -1.26 -0.59
C SER A 17 19.87 -1.20 0.75
N TYR A 18 19.89 -0.04 1.41
CA TYR A 18 20.56 0.09 2.70
C TYR A 18 19.73 -0.57 3.81
N HIS A 19 20.36 -1.51 4.52
CA HIS A 19 19.88 -2.21 5.72
C HIS A 19 18.75 -3.24 5.55
N CYS A 20 17.59 -2.86 5.02
CA CYS A 20 16.47 -3.80 4.84
C CYS A 20 15.94 -3.79 3.41
N LYS A 21 15.44 -4.93 2.96
CA LYS A 21 14.65 -5.03 1.73
C LYS A 21 13.17 -4.80 2.06
N CYS A 22 12.89 -3.63 2.61
CA CYS A 22 11.60 -3.29 3.17
C CYS A 22 11.31 -1.80 3.02
N ARG A 23 10.06 -1.39 3.27
CA ARG A 23 9.67 0.01 3.16
C ARG A 23 10.18 0.85 4.33
N ILE A 24 10.59 2.07 4.02
CA ILE A 24 10.76 3.14 5.02
C ILE A 24 9.41 3.82 5.18
N VAL A 25 8.95 3.93 6.44
CA VAL A 25 7.71 4.60 6.82
C VAL A 25 8.07 5.83 7.63
N GLY A 26 7.49 6.97 7.26
CA GLY A 26 7.66 8.24 7.96
C GLY A 26 6.33 8.79 8.44
N LEU A 27 6.30 9.33 9.66
CA LEU A 27 5.14 10.03 10.20
C LEU A 27 5.41 11.53 10.33
N SER A 28 4.59 12.33 9.67
CA SER A 28 4.48 13.76 9.92
C SER A 28 3.21 14.06 10.72
N THR A 29 3.31 15.04 11.63
CA THR A 29 2.20 15.56 12.44
C THR A 29 1.81 16.98 12.06
N ASP A 30 2.51 17.59 11.10
CA ASP A 30 2.34 18.97 10.65
C ASP A 30 1.89 19.07 9.17
N GLY A 31 1.33 17.98 8.64
CA GLY A 31 0.81 17.96 7.27
C GLY A 31 1.86 17.72 6.19
N GLY A 32 3.09 17.38 6.58
CA GLY A 32 4.21 17.07 5.70
C GLY A 32 5.29 18.14 5.66
N GLU A 33 5.18 19.20 6.47
CA GLU A 33 6.17 20.28 6.54
C GLU A 33 7.49 19.81 7.16
N SER A 34 7.42 18.90 8.15
CA SER A 34 8.58 18.22 8.71
C SER A 34 8.43 16.70 8.72
N LEU A 35 9.58 16.04 8.57
CA LEU A 35 9.71 14.59 8.66
C LEU A 35 10.98 14.26 9.47
N PRO A 36 10.95 14.45 10.80
CA PRO A 36 12.12 14.23 11.63
C PRO A 36 12.57 12.78 11.56
N THR A 37 13.88 12.55 11.60
CA THR A 37 14.47 11.20 11.49
C THR A 37 14.01 10.26 12.58
N SER A 38 13.67 10.76 13.77
CA SER A 38 13.06 9.98 14.86
C SER A 38 11.71 9.37 14.52
N ASN A 39 11.03 9.90 13.49
CA ASN A 39 9.74 9.41 13.00
C ASN A 39 9.88 8.53 11.75
N LEU A 40 11.11 8.24 11.31
CA LEU A 40 11.40 7.32 10.22
C LEU A 40 11.70 5.93 10.79
N LYS A 41 11.07 4.90 10.25
CA LYS A 41 11.36 3.50 10.59
C LYS A 41 11.42 2.64 9.34
N PHE A 42 12.26 1.61 9.38
CA PHE A 42 12.18 0.49 8.46
C PHE A 42 11.09 -0.48 8.94
N ASP A 43 10.07 -0.71 8.12
CA ASP A 43 8.99 -1.64 8.45
C ASP A 43 9.25 -3.00 7.79
N ALA A 44 9.83 -3.93 8.56
CA ALA A 44 10.18 -5.26 8.08
C ALA A 44 8.97 -6.10 7.63
N ALA A 45 7.74 -5.76 8.05
CA ALA A 45 6.53 -6.42 7.57
C ALA A 45 6.20 -6.03 6.11
N LEU A 46 6.75 -4.91 5.63
CA LEU A 46 6.55 -4.38 4.29
C LEU A 46 7.76 -4.68 3.38
N VAL A 47 7.99 -5.96 3.13
CA VAL A 47 9.04 -6.45 2.20
C VAL A 47 8.91 -5.77 0.84
N ASP A 48 10.04 -5.32 0.28
CA ASP A 48 10.05 -4.52 -0.96
C ASP A 48 11.28 -4.76 -1.85
N PRO A 49 11.11 -4.97 -3.17
CA PRO A 49 12.18 -5.15 -4.13
C PRO A 49 12.60 -3.82 -4.82
N VAL A 50 12.48 -2.68 -4.13
CA VAL A 50 12.75 -1.34 -4.68
C VAL A 50 11.81 -1.00 -5.85
N VAL A 51 10.52 -0.87 -5.55
CA VAL A 51 9.45 -0.58 -6.54
C VAL A 51 8.45 0.44 -5.98
N SER A 52 7.49 0.92 -6.77
CA SER A 52 6.39 1.76 -6.25
C SER A 52 5.41 0.94 -5.41
N ALA A 53 4.80 1.58 -4.43
CA ALA A 53 3.69 1.08 -3.62
C ALA A 53 2.63 2.16 -3.47
N HIS A 54 1.46 1.77 -2.96
CA HIS A 54 0.40 2.71 -2.65
C HIS A 54 -0.18 2.46 -1.26
N ILE A 55 -0.63 3.54 -0.63
CA ILE A 55 -1.29 3.52 0.68
C ILE A 55 -2.64 4.22 0.57
N LEU A 56 -3.68 3.65 1.17
CA LEU A 56 -5.04 4.20 1.12
C LEU A 56 -5.69 4.11 2.49
N MET A 57 -6.11 5.25 3.04
CA MET A 57 -6.99 5.27 4.21
C MET A 57 -8.45 5.23 3.74
N TYR A 58 -9.18 4.19 4.10
CA TYR A 58 -10.60 4.05 3.76
C TYR A 58 -11.38 3.47 4.93
N GLN A 59 -12.40 4.21 5.39
CA GLN A 59 -13.26 3.83 6.52
C GLN A 59 -12.49 3.44 7.80
N GLY A 60 -11.40 4.16 8.10
CA GLY A 60 -10.57 3.92 9.28
C GLY A 60 -9.61 2.74 9.16
N ILE A 61 -9.55 2.08 8.01
CA ILE A 61 -8.60 1.01 7.71
C ILE A 61 -7.53 1.56 6.77
N LEU A 62 -6.26 1.31 7.12
CA LEU A 62 -5.13 1.67 6.28
C LEU A 62 -4.76 0.47 5.40
N PHE A 63 -4.89 0.62 4.10
CA PHE A 63 -4.52 -0.39 3.11
C PHE A 63 -3.17 -0.05 2.48
N PHE A 64 -2.37 -1.08 2.19
CA PHE A 64 -1.09 -0.95 1.52
C PHE A 64 -0.96 -1.99 0.40
N SER A 65 -0.46 -1.59 -0.76
CA SER A 65 -0.22 -2.48 -1.89
C SER A 65 1.21 -2.37 -2.43
N ASN A 66 1.87 -3.51 -2.60
CA ASN A 66 3.13 -3.61 -3.31
C ASN A 66 3.41 -5.05 -3.80
N PRO A 67 4.37 -5.25 -4.72
CA PRO A 67 5.04 -6.53 -4.91
C PRO A 67 5.79 -6.92 -3.62
N ALA A 68 5.28 -7.91 -2.88
CA ALA A 68 5.81 -8.31 -1.58
C ALA A 68 6.85 -9.42 -1.72
N ASP A 69 7.99 -9.08 -2.32
CA ASP A 69 9.11 -9.98 -2.55
C ASP A 69 10.42 -9.19 -2.35
N SER A 70 11.44 -9.84 -1.80
CA SER A 70 12.70 -9.15 -1.44
C SER A 70 13.71 -9.11 -2.59
N LEU A 71 13.48 -9.88 -3.66
CA LEU A 71 14.45 -10.08 -4.74
C LEU A 71 13.94 -9.54 -6.06
N GLY A 72 12.63 -9.61 -6.32
CA GLY A 72 12.07 -9.25 -7.61
C GLY A 72 10.69 -8.63 -7.52
N ARG A 73 10.25 -8.01 -8.61
CA ARG A 73 8.92 -7.43 -8.78
C ARG A 73 7.87 -8.53 -8.95
N LEU A 74 7.59 -9.27 -7.88
CA LEU A 74 6.70 -10.43 -7.82
C LEU A 74 5.71 -10.29 -6.67
N ASN A 75 4.64 -11.09 -6.68
CA ASN A 75 3.72 -11.22 -5.55
C ASN A 75 3.00 -9.91 -5.17
N MET A 76 2.25 -9.30 -6.09
CA MET A 76 1.37 -8.16 -5.76
C MET A 76 0.47 -8.56 -4.59
N THR A 77 0.59 -7.83 -3.49
CA THR A 77 -0.03 -8.16 -2.21
C THR A 77 -0.70 -6.93 -1.65
N LEU A 78 -1.92 -7.13 -1.14
CA LEU A 78 -2.65 -6.15 -0.34
C LEU A 78 -2.45 -6.47 1.13
N ARG A 79 -2.15 -5.47 1.95
CA ARG A 79 -2.10 -5.55 3.41
C ARG A 79 -3.04 -4.52 4.02
N TRP A 80 -3.46 -4.75 5.26
CA TRP A 80 -4.31 -3.80 5.99
C TRP A 80 -3.89 -3.67 7.45
N SER A 81 -4.15 -2.50 7.99
CA SER A 81 -3.85 -2.13 9.37
C SER A 81 -5.05 -1.43 10.00
N TYR A 82 -5.37 -1.81 11.24
CA TYR A 82 -6.40 -1.18 12.07
C TYR A 82 -5.81 -0.13 13.03
N ASP A 83 -4.49 0.02 13.06
CA ASP A 83 -3.77 0.86 14.03
C ASP A 83 -2.85 1.90 13.37
N ASN A 84 -3.23 2.36 12.18
CA ASN A 84 -2.50 3.38 11.39
C ASN A 84 -1.09 2.95 10.94
N GLY A 85 -0.89 1.68 10.62
CA GLY A 85 0.38 1.16 10.11
C GLY A 85 1.43 0.91 11.19
N ASN A 86 0.99 0.74 12.44
CA ASN A 86 1.87 0.25 13.50
C ASN A 86 2.05 -1.26 13.39
N THR A 87 0.96 -1.98 13.09
CA THR A 87 0.95 -3.41 12.78
C THR A 87 0.08 -3.69 11.56
N TRP A 88 0.33 -4.82 10.90
CA TRP A 88 -0.41 -5.28 9.72
C TRP A 88 -1.20 -6.53 10.08
N ALA A 89 -2.53 -6.39 10.15
CA ALA A 89 -3.42 -7.43 10.66
C ALA A 89 -3.55 -8.63 9.71
N GLY A 90 -3.27 -8.44 8.43
CA GLY A 90 -3.27 -9.52 7.45
C GLY A 90 -2.74 -9.10 6.08
N ALA A 91 -2.65 -10.08 5.19
CA ALA A 91 -2.19 -9.92 3.82
C ALA A 91 -2.97 -10.82 2.87
N LYS A 92 -3.21 -10.33 1.65
CA LYS A 92 -3.86 -11.07 0.57
C LYS A 92 -3.05 -10.93 -0.71
N GLN A 93 -2.58 -12.05 -1.25
CA GLN A 93 -1.93 -12.08 -2.55
C GLN A 93 -2.98 -11.83 -3.64
N ILE A 94 -2.75 -10.81 -4.44
CA ILE A 94 -3.59 -10.43 -5.58
C ILE A 94 -3.07 -11.04 -6.88
N TRP A 95 -1.74 -11.11 -7.04
CA TRP A 95 -1.10 -11.70 -8.21
C TRP A 95 0.25 -12.31 -7.85
N LYS A 96 0.43 -13.61 -8.10
CA LYS A 96 1.65 -14.34 -7.72
C LYS A 96 2.88 -14.05 -8.59
N ALA A 97 2.68 -13.70 -9.86
CA ALA A 97 3.78 -13.58 -10.82
C ALA A 97 4.29 -12.14 -10.91
N ALA A 98 4.95 -11.79 -12.03
CA ALA A 98 5.51 -10.47 -12.25
C ALA A 98 4.46 -9.37 -12.05
N SER A 99 4.76 -8.43 -11.15
CA SER A 99 3.90 -7.30 -10.79
C SER A 99 4.73 -6.10 -10.40
N GLY A 100 4.34 -4.92 -10.88
CA GLY A 100 5.11 -3.69 -10.72
C GLY A 100 4.35 -2.64 -9.91
N TYR A 101 4.24 -1.45 -10.48
CA TYR A 101 3.63 -0.30 -9.83
C TYR A 101 2.16 -0.59 -9.52
N SER A 102 1.66 0.03 -8.45
CA SER A 102 0.27 -0.10 -8.04
C SER A 102 -0.30 1.23 -7.54
N CYS A 103 -1.62 1.37 -7.61
CA CYS A 103 -2.39 2.47 -7.05
C CYS A 103 -3.75 1.95 -6.60
N MET A 104 -4.29 2.50 -5.51
CA MET A 104 -5.59 2.11 -4.98
C MET A 104 -6.52 3.30 -4.83
N THR A 105 -7.82 3.06 -5.03
CA THR A 105 -8.86 4.02 -4.72
C THR A 105 -10.08 3.31 -4.15
N ALA A 106 -10.97 4.07 -3.55
CA ALA A 106 -12.27 3.58 -3.10
C ALA A 106 -13.33 4.61 -3.47
N ILE A 107 -14.53 4.13 -3.77
CA ILE A 107 -15.66 5.04 -4.01
C ILE A 107 -16.08 5.61 -2.65
N PRO A 108 -16.16 6.94 -2.50
CA PRO A 108 -16.66 7.57 -1.28
C PRO A 108 -18.03 7.00 -0.92
N THR A 109 -18.24 6.71 0.36
CA THR A 109 -19.52 6.17 0.85
C THR A 109 -20.70 7.08 0.50
N SER A 110 -20.49 8.40 0.45
CA SER A 110 -21.49 9.39 0.03
C SER A 110 -21.96 9.26 -1.43
N LEU A 111 -21.15 8.63 -2.29
CA LEU A 111 -21.47 8.40 -3.71
C LEU A 111 -21.96 6.96 -3.96
N SER A 112 -21.91 6.09 -2.96
CA SER A 112 -22.41 4.72 -3.09
C SER A 112 -23.93 4.70 -3.03
N LYS A 113 -24.57 4.25 -4.13
CA LYS A 113 -26.03 4.05 -4.19
C LYS A 113 -26.50 2.80 -3.44
N THR A 114 -25.57 1.94 -3.02
CA THR A 114 -25.87 0.69 -2.31
C THR A 114 -25.28 0.74 -0.91
N ASN A 115 -26.14 0.50 0.09
CA ASN A 115 -25.83 0.71 1.50
C ASN A 115 -25.09 -0.47 2.16
N GLN A 116 -24.49 -1.38 1.39
CA GLN A 116 -24.09 -2.69 1.92
C GLN A 116 -22.76 -3.24 1.43
N GLN A 117 -22.22 -2.80 0.28
CA GLN A 117 -20.96 -3.36 -0.22
C GLN A 117 -19.89 -2.30 -0.38
N LYS A 118 -18.81 -2.47 0.37
CA LYS A 118 -17.69 -1.56 0.40
C LYS A 118 -16.56 -2.19 -0.41
N TYR A 119 -15.99 -1.40 -1.31
CA TYR A 119 -14.96 -1.87 -2.22
C TYR A 119 -13.76 -0.96 -2.26
N ILE A 120 -12.58 -1.57 -2.37
CA ILE A 120 -11.39 -0.92 -2.87
C ILE A 120 -11.09 -1.41 -4.29
N TYR A 121 -10.53 -0.54 -5.10
CA TYR A 121 -10.12 -0.79 -6.46
C TYR A 121 -8.61 -0.64 -6.52
N LEU A 122 -7.92 -1.71 -6.90
CA LEU A 122 -6.47 -1.75 -7.08
C LEU A 122 -6.16 -1.81 -8.57
N ILE A 123 -5.41 -0.83 -9.08
CA ILE A 123 -4.81 -0.88 -10.41
C ILE A 123 -3.32 -1.18 -10.27
N PHE A 124 -2.78 -2.10 -11.07
CA PHE A 124 -1.37 -2.46 -11.01
C PHE A 124 -0.83 -3.02 -12.33
N GLU A 125 0.48 -2.88 -12.53
CA GLU A 125 1.21 -3.51 -13.63
C GLU A 125 1.40 -5.01 -13.36
N LYS A 126 1.16 -5.87 -14.36
CA LYS A 126 1.39 -7.32 -14.24
C LYS A 126 1.84 -7.99 -15.54
N GLY A 127 2.43 -9.16 -15.39
CA GLY A 127 2.61 -10.15 -16.46
C GLY A 127 2.98 -11.54 -15.93
N ALA A 128 3.16 -12.49 -16.84
CA ALA A 128 3.64 -13.83 -16.50
C ALA A 128 5.14 -13.82 -16.14
N ILE A 129 5.93 -13.04 -16.89
CA ILE A 129 7.39 -12.95 -16.74
C ILE A 129 7.83 -11.49 -16.55
N ILE A 130 7.35 -10.58 -17.41
CA ILE A 130 7.67 -9.14 -17.35
C ILE A 130 6.55 -8.37 -16.65
N SER A 131 6.86 -7.54 -15.65
CA SER A 131 5.85 -6.86 -14.84
C SER A 131 5.06 -5.81 -15.62
N THR A 132 5.61 -5.29 -16.71
CA THR A 132 5.02 -4.21 -17.54
C THR A 132 4.23 -4.74 -18.74
N ALA A 133 3.95 -6.05 -18.82
CA ALA A 133 3.23 -6.63 -19.96
C ALA A 133 1.81 -6.07 -20.11
N SER A 134 1.13 -5.78 -19.00
CA SER A 134 -0.25 -5.31 -18.97
C SER A 134 -0.53 -4.53 -17.69
N VAL A 135 -1.62 -3.76 -17.69
CA VAL A 135 -2.19 -3.16 -16.48
C VAL A 135 -3.49 -3.91 -16.15
N SER A 136 -3.79 -4.09 -14.87
CA SER A 136 -5.02 -4.75 -14.41
C SER A 136 -5.68 -3.99 -13.29
N ILE A 137 -7.00 -4.08 -13.26
CA ILE A 137 -7.85 -3.50 -12.22
C ILE A 137 -8.55 -4.66 -11.49
N VAL A 138 -8.50 -4.64 -10.16
CA VAL A 138 -9.15 -5.63 -9.30
C VAL A 138 -10.06 -4.89 -8.33
N LYS A 139 -11.29 -5.38 -8.20
CA LYS A 139 -12.29 -4.91 -7.22
C LYS A 139 -12.28 -5.86 -6.02
N ILE A 140 -12.02 -5.34 -4.82
CA ILE A 140 -11.87 -6.13 -3.59
C ILE A 140 -12.96 -5.69 -2.60
N SER A 141 -13.80 -6.63 -2.15
CA SER A 141 -14.79 -6.38 -1.08
C SER A 141 -14.11 -6.35 0.28
N ILE A 142 -14.59 -5.46 1.16
CA ILE A 142 -14.07 -5.32 2.53
C ILE A 142 -15.09 -5.72 3.61
N ASP A 143 -16.19 -6.37 3.23
CA ASP A 143 -17.38 -6.57 4.09
C ASP A 143 -17.36 -7.86 4.94
N GLY A 144 -16.19 -8.26 5.49
CA GLY A 144 -16.20 -9.08 6.72
C GLY A 144 -15.58 -10.47 6.71
N THR A 145 -14.72 -10.82 5.75
CA THR A 145 -13.68 -11.86 5.94
C THR A 145 -12.58 -11.59 4.94
N MET A 146 -11.45 -11.07 5.43
CA MET A 146 -10.18 -11.12 4.72
C MET A 146 -9.30 -12.16 5.38
#